data_AF-A0A3P6VAM8-F1
#
_entry.id   AF-A0A3P6VAM8-F1
#
_cell.length_a   1.000
_cell.length_b   1.000
_cell.length_c   1.000
_cell.angle_alpha   90.00
_cell.angle_beta   90.00
_cell.angle_gamma   90.00
#
_symmetry.space_group_name_H-M   'P 1'
#
loop_
_entity.id
_entity.type
_entity.pdbx_description
1 polymer ?
#
loop_
_entity_poly.entity_id
_entity_poly.type
_entity_poly.pdbx_seq_one_letter_code
_entity_poly.pdbx_strand_id
1 'polypeptide(L)'
;MIIFAQAFVDALMGVGLIIAGSSRIIILLTGCYRRSRRSCLLKPWSPIIMWSEIMSATSTLMISTDRLISCLAPMRYFMNSYSYQVRQITVFFGSISLFIFISWIFSFLDNESLLQGFCWTGDVFYPFFADLHSLLLISTASLSVALYVIVYLLSRKHLRRIKNNQSEESLQLFEARQRKLTITMGISCVFTLFFFVIPLCIKLLIYDDDNDPTTYYSESLRVTVALSCNINPITNVAAILIKQNDISHRIRGLLPKRIIYGTRKN
;
A
#
# COMPACT_ATOMS: atom_id res chain seq x y z
N MET A 1 -8.06 10.56 10.55
CA MET A 1 -8.94 9.92 9.55
C MET A 1 -8.14 9.14 8.49
N ILE A 2 -7.10 9.75 7.92
CA ILE A 2 -6.27 9.16 6.84
C ILE A 2 -5.68 7.78 7.19
N ILE A 3 -5.15 7.59 8.40
CA ILE A 3 -4.60 6.30 8.85
C ILE A 3 -5.67 5.19 8.88
N PHE A 4 -6.91 5.54 9.24
CA PHE A 4 -8.02 4.59 9.24
C PHE A 4 -8.41 4.20 7.81
N ALA A 5 -8.42 5.17 6.89
CA ALA A 5 -8.65 4.92 5.47
C ALA A 5 -7.58 3.99 4.87
N GLN A 6 -6.31 4.17 5.24
CA GLN A 6 -5.23 3.25 4.85
C GLN A 6 -5.44 1.85 5.45
N ALA A 7 -5.76 1.74 6.73
CA ALA A 7 -6.01 0.45 7.37
C ALA A 7 -7.18 -0.30 6.71
N PHE A 8 -8.22 0.42 6.30
CA PHE A 8 -9.35 -0.13 5.55
C PHE A 8 -8.92 -0.70 4.19
N VAL A 9 -8.09 0.03 3.44
CA VAL A 9 -7.55 -0.42 2.15
C VAL A 9 -6.68 -1.66 2.32
N ASP A 10 -5.78 -1.64 3.30
CA ASP A 10 -4.89 -2.76 3.62
C ASP A 10 -5.68 -4.01 4.07
N ALA A 11 -6.79 -3.83 4.80
CA ALA A 11 -7.69 -4.91 5.18
C ALA A 11 -8.44 -5.49 3.96
N LEU A 12 -8.94 -4.63 3.06
CA LEU A 12 -9.58 -5.07 1.82
C LEU A 12 -8.61 -5.84 0.91
N MET A 13 -7.37 -5.40 0.82
CA MET A 13 -6.31 -6.13 0.13
C MET A 13 -6.14 -7.53 0.73
N GLY A 14 -5.99 -7.63 2.06
CA GLY A 14 -5.86 -8.92 2.75
C GLY A 14 -7.02 -9.87 2.47
N VAL A 15 -8.26 -9.38 2.54
CA VAL A 15 -9.47 -10.16 2.21
C VAL A 15 -9.43 -10.63 0.75
N GLY A 16 -9.10 -9.75 -0.19
CA GLY A 16 -8.97 -10.08 -1.61
C GLY A 16 -7.96 -11.21 -1.85
N LEU A 17 -6.77 -11.10 -1.24
CA LEU A 17 -5.70 -12.09 -1.37
C LEU A 17 -6.08 -13.46 -0.78
N ILE A 18 -6.79 -13.49 0.36
CA ILE A 18 -7.26 -14.76 0.94
C ILE A 18 -8.23 -15.44 -0.03
N ILE A 19 -9.21 -14.70 -0.55
CA ILE A 19 -10.20 -15.25 -1.50
C ILE A 19 -9.51 -15.74 -2.79
N ALA A 20 -8.55 -14.96 -3.32
CA ALA A 20 -7.79 -15.34 -4.49
C ALA A 20 -6.91 -16.58 -4.24
N GLY A 21 -6.23 -16.64 -3.09
CA GLY A 21 -5.39 -17.76 -2.68
C GLY A 21 -6.20 -19.05 -2.55
N SER A 22 -7.33 -19.02 -1.82
CA SER A 22 -8.23 -20.17 -1.71
C SER A 22 -8.75 -20.64 -3.07
N SER A 23 -9.12 -19.70 -3.94
CA SER A 23 -9.60 -20.01 -5.29
C SER A 23 -8.51 -20.67 -6.16
N ARG A 24 -7.26 -20.21 -6.06
CA ARG A 24 -6.12 -20.79 -6.78
C ARG A 24 -5.78 -22.20 -6.30
N ILE A 25 -5.90 -22.47 -5.00
CA ILE A 25 -5.73 -23.83 -4.44
C ILE A 25 -6.80 -24.77 -5.01
N ILE A 26 -8.07 -24.33 -5.07
CA ILE A 26 -9.16 -25.13 -5.67
C ILE A 26 -8.89 -25.41 -7.15
N ILE A 27 -8.36 -24.44 -7.90
CA ILE A 27 -8.02 -24.60 -9.33
C ILE A 27 -6.89 -25.62 -9.52
N LEU A 28 -5.86 -25.59 -8.65
CA LEU A 28 -4.80 -26.59 -8.66
C LEU A 28 -5.33 -28.00 -8.40
N LEU A 29 -6.31 -28.14 -7.50
CA LEU A 29 -6.93 -29.43 -7.18
C LEU A 29 -7.87 -29.94 -8.28
N THR A 30 -8.48 -29.05 -9.06
CA THR A 30 -9.49 -29.40 -10.09
C THR A 30 -8.92 -29.49 -11.52
N GLY A 31 -7.64 -29.12 -11.73
CA GLY A 31 -6.97 -29.27 -13.03
C GLY A 31 -7.48 -28.33 -14.15
N CYS A 32 -8.19 -27.25 -13.80
CA CYS A 32 -8.72 -26.29 -14.78
C CYS A 32 -7.68 -25.22 -15.16
N TYR A 33 -6.87 -25.46 -16.20
CA TYR A 33 -5.71 -24.63 -16.53
C TYR A 33 -5.97 -23.40 -17.42
N ARG A 34 -7.09 -23.32 -18.16
CA ARG A 34 -7.39 -22.21 -19.07
C ARG A 34 -8.76 -21.58 -18.80
N ARG A 35 -8.80 -20.25 -18.75
CA ARG A 35 -10.02 -19.44 -18.54
C ARG A 35 -9.99 -18.23 -19.46
N SER A 36 -11.16 -17.74 -19.88
CA SER A 36 -11.26 -16.46 -20.60
C SER A 36 -10.95 -15.28 -19.68
N ARG A 37 -10.38 -14.19 -20.24
CA ARG A 37 -10.11 -12.93 -19.50
C ARG A 37 -11.34 -12.42 -18.75
N ARG A 38 -12.50 -12.40 -19.41
CA ARG A 38 -13.78 -12.01 -18.79
C ARG A 38 -14.15 -12.86 -17.59
N SER A 39 -13.92 -14.17 -17.65
CA SER A 39 -14.18 -15.07 -16.52
C SER A 39 -13.29 -14.78 -15.32
N CYS A 40 -12.07 -14.29 -15.55
CA CYS A 40 -11.15 -13.84 -14.49
C CYS A 40 -11.53 -12.46 -13.95
N LEU A 41 -11.90 -11.53 -14.84
CA LEU A 41 -12.28 -10.15 -14.51
C LEU A 41 -13.56 -10.07 -13.68
N LEU A 42 -14.51 -10.98 -13.93
CA LEU A 42 -15.77 -11.10 -13.19
C LEU A 42 -15.62 -11.79 -11.83
N LYS A 43 -14.43 -12.31 -11.49
CA LYS A 43 -14.20 -12.89 -10.17
C LYS A 43 -14.27 -11.77 -9.12
N PRO A 44 -14.97 -11.97 -8.00
CA PRO A 44 -15.21 -10.91 -7.02
C PRO A 44 -13.91 -10.39 -6.39
N TRP A 45 -12.88 -11.21 -6.26
CA TRP A 45 -11.58 -10.79 -5.72
C TRP A 45 -10.77 -9.94 -6.69
N SER A 46 -11.02 -10.04 -8.00
CA SER A 46 -10.21 -9.37 -9.03
C SER A 46 -10.27 -7.84 -8.90
N PRO A 47 -11.45 -7.18 -8.98
CA PRO A 47 -11.53 -5.73 -8.84
C PRO A 47 -11.13 -5.24 -7.44
N ILE A 48 -11.36 -6.04 -6.39
CA ILE A 48 -10.96 -5.72 -5.01
C ILE A 48 -9.43 -5.62 -4.92
N ILE A 49 -8.71 -6.64 -5.40
CA ILE A 49 -7.24 -6.65 -5.39
C ILE A 49 -6.71 -5.49 -6.25
N MET A 50 -7.21 -5.32 -7.48
CA MET A 50 -6.74 -4.25 -8.37
C MET A 50 -6.88 -2.86 -7.72
N TRP A 51 -8.05 -2.59 -7.14
CA TRP A 51 -8.30 -1.31 -6.49
C TRP A 51 -7.44 -1.12 -5.25
N SER A 52 -7.36 -2.14 -4.39
CA SER A 52 -6.62 -2.05 -3.14
C SER A 52 -5.10 -2.00 -3.34
N GLU A 53 -4.57 -2.54 -4.44
CA GLU A 53 -3.13 -2.52 -4.76
C GLU A 53 -2.65 -1.10 -5.03
N ILE A 54 -3.29 -0.40 -5.98
CA ILE A 54 -3.02 1.01 -6.23
C ILE A 54 -3.33 1.86 -5.01
N MET A 55 -4.46 1.60 -4.35
CA MET A 55 -4.87 2.43 -3.24
C MET A 55 -3.92 2.27 -2.04
N SER A 56 -3.28 1.11 -1.83
CA SER A 56 -2.29 0.95 -0.75
C SER A 56 -1.04 1.82 -1.01
N ALA A 57 -0.48 1.79 -2.23
CA ALA A 57 0.61 2.68 -2.62
C ALA A 57 0.21 4.17 -2.53
N THR A 58 -0.97 4.51 -3.03
CA THR A 58 -1.52 5.87 -3.01
C THR A 58 -1.82 6.35 -1.59
N SER A 59 -2.24 5.47 -0.69
CA SER A 59 -2.50 5.82 0.71
C SER A 59 -1.20 6.19 1.45
N THR A 60 -0.09 5.54 1.09
CA THR A 60 1.23 5.87 1.63
C THR A 60 1.66 7.26 1.15
N LEU A 61 1.46 7.57 -0.14
CA LEU A 61 1.65 8.92 -0.68
C LEU A 61 0.74 9.96 -0.02
N MET A 62 -0.53 9.61 0.23
CA MET A 62 -1.51 10.44 0.91
C MET A 62 -1.05 10.80 2.34
N ILE A 63 -0.47 9.85 3.10
CA ILE A 63 0.12 10.16 4.39
C ILE A 63 1.33 11.10 4.25
N SER A 64 2.22 10.86 3.28
CA SER A 64 3.38 11.74 3.05
C SER A 64 2.97 13.17 2.72
N THR A 65 1.94 13.33 1.89
CA THR A 65 1.40 14.64 1.51
C THR A 65 0.68 15.33 2.67
N ASP A 66 -0.10 14.60 3.49
CA ASP A 66 -0.73 15.15 4.71
C ASP A 66 0.34 15.69 5.68
N ARG A 67 1.44 14.94 5.86
CA ARG A 67 2.56 15.37 6.69
C ARG A 67 3.25 16.61 6.14
N LEU A 68 3.45 16.68 4.83
CA LEU A 68 4.01 17.85 4.17
C LEU A 68 3.13 19.09 4.40
N ILE A 69 1.82 18.97 4.21
CA ILE A 69 0.87 20.07 4.44
C ILE A 69 0.93 20.53 5.90
N SER A 70 0.93 19.59 6.85
CA SER A 70 1.03 19.91 8.28
C SER A 70 2.34 20.60 8.66
N CYS A 71 3.45 20.31 7.96
CA CYS A 71 4.75 20.93 8.20
C CYS A 71 4.87 22.32 7.55
N LEU A 72 4.36 22.50 6.33
CA LEU A 72 4.45 23.76 5.59
C LEU A 72 3.52 24.84 6.16
N ALA A 73 2.31 24.46 6.58
CA ALA A 73 1.29 25.40 7.04
C ALA A 73 0.59 24.93 8.33
N PRO A 74 1.33 24.82 9.47
CA PRO A 74 0.80 24.24 10.70
C PRO A 74 -0.43 24.99 11.24
N MET A 75 -0.43 26.33 11.18
CA MET A 75 -1.54 27.15 11.69
C MET A 75 -2.83 26.98 10.88
N ARG A 76 -2.74 27.00 9.54
CA ARG A 76 -3.91 26.79 8.67
C ARG A 76 -4.42 25.36 8.75
N TYR A 77 -3.50 24.39 8.83
CA TYR A 77 -3.87 22.99 8.97
C TYR A 77 -4.57 22.73 10.31
N PHE A 78 -4.11 23.29 11.43
CA PHE A 78 -4.72 23.05 12.73
C PHE A 78 -6.16 23.58 12.80
N MET A 79 -6.42 24.78 12.28
CA MET A 79 -7.75 25.39 12.31
C MET A 79 -8.80 24.63 11.50
N ASN A 80 -8.41 23.99 10.38
CA ASN A 80 -9.37 23.31 9.50
C ASN A 80 -8.94 21.88 9.12
N SER A 81 -8.27 21.19 10.04
CA SER A 81 -7.62 19.88 9.80
C SER A 81 -8.59 18.83 9.26
N TYR A 82 -9.82 18.80 9.79
CA TYR A 82 -10.84 17.85 9.34
C TYR A 82 -11.20 18.04 7.86
N SER A 83 -11.43 19.28 7.42
CA SER A 83 -11.78 19.60 6.04
C SER A 83 -10.67 19.19 5.06
N TYR A 84 -9.41 19.47 5.40
CA TYR A 84 -8.26 19.07 4.58
C TYR A 84 -8.15 17.55 4.46
N GLN A 85 -8.27 16.82 5.57
CA GLN A 85 -8.20 15.35 5.57
C GLN A 85 -9.33 14.73 4.74
N VAL A 86 -10.57 15.21 4.87
CA VAL A 86 -11.71 14.70 4.08
C VAL A 86 -11.52 14.97 2.60
N ARG A 87 -11.18 16.20 2.22
CA ARG A 87 -10.94 16.56 0.81
C ARG A 87 -9.85 15.70 0.18
N GLN A 88 -8.77 15.46 0.92
CA GLN A 88 -7.66 14.64 0.46
C GLN A 88 -8.10 13.19 0.22
N ILE A 89 -8.82 12.58 1.18
CA ILE A 89 -9.36 11.23 1.03
C ILE A 89 -10.28 11.16 -0.20
N THR A 90 -11.22 12.10 -0.33
CA THR A 90 -12.17 12.12 -1.46
C THR A 90 -11.46 12.22 -2.81
N VAL A 91 -10.44 13.06 -2.93
CA VAL A 91 -9.68 13.23 -4.18
C VAL A 91 -8.94 11.95 -4.55
N PHE A 92 -8.15 11.38 -3.63
CA PHE A 92 -7.36 10.17 -3.92
C PHE A 92 -8.24 8.93 -4.13
N PHE A 93 -9.23 8.69 -3.27
CA PHE A 93 -10.13 7.55 -3.44
C PHE A 93 -10.97 7.68 -4.70
N GLY A 94 -11.50 8.88 -4.96
CA GLY A 94 -12.31 9.15 -6.15
C GLY A 94 -11.52 8.94 -7.44
N SER A 95 -10.28 9.47 -7.52
CA SER A 95 -9.45 9.33 -8.71
C SER A 95 -9.07 7.88 -9.01
N ILE A 96 -8.67 7.11 -7.98
CA ILE A 96 -8.28 5.71 -8.16
C ILE A 96 -9.49 4.84 -8.51
N SER A 97 -10.62 5.03 -7.83
CA SER A 97 -11.84 4.28 -8.14
C SER A 97 -12.33 4.55 -9.56
N LEU A 98 -12.29 5.81 -10.02
CA LEU A 98 -12.64 6.17 -11.39
C LEU A 98 -11.69 5.54 -12.41
N PHE A 99 -10.38 5.57 -12.15
CA PHE A 99 -9.38 4.92 -13.01
C PHE A 99 -9.62 3.41 -13.15
N ILE A 100 -9.85 2.71 -12.04
CA ILE A 100 -10.13 1.27 -12.04
C ILE A 100 -11.44 0.96 -12.76
N PHE A 101 -12.48 1.77 -12.54
CA PHE A 101 -13.77 1.59 -13.20
C PHE A 101 -13.65 1.71 -14.72
N ILE A 102 -12.95 2.72 -15.22
CA ILE A 102 -12.69 2.90 -16.66
C ILE A 102 -11.89 1.70 -17.19
N SER A 103 -10.80 1.33 -16.51
CA SER A 103 -9.94 0.21 -16.91
C SER A 103 -10.70 -1.12 -16.95
N TRP A 104 -11.63 -1.32 -16.01
CA TRP A 104 -12.50 -2.48 -15.94
C TRP A 104 -13.48 -2.54 -17.11
N ILE A 105 -14.11 -1.41 -17.49
CA ILE A 105 -15.02 -1.34 -18.64
C ILE A 105 -14.28 -1.73 -19.93
N PHE A 106 -13.13 -1.12 -20.20
CA PHE A 106 -12.37 -1.44 -21.42
C PHE A 106 -11.87 -2.88 -21.44
N SER A 107 -11.42 -3.40 -20.29
CA SER A 107 -10.97 -4.79 -20.17
C SER A 107 -12.12 -5.80 -20.25
N PHE A 108 -13.35 -5.39 -19.94
CA PHE A 108 -14.55 -6.20 -20.12
C PHE A 108 -14.97 -6.28 -21.59
N LEU A 109 -14.83 -5.19 -22.35
CA LEU A 109 -15.18 -5.15 -23.77
C LEU A 109 -14.26 -6.04 -24.62
N ASP A 110 -12.99 -6.18 -24.25
CA ASP A 110 -12.05 -7.05 -24.94
C ASP A 110 -12.35 -8.55 -24.70
N ASN A 111 -12.21 -9.36 -25.75
CA ASN A 111 -12.82 -10.70 -25.84
C ASN A 111 -11.86 -11.84 -26.20
N GLU A 112 -10.65 -11.51 -26.66
CA GLU A 112 -9.94 -12.43 -27.56
C GLU A 112 -8.84 -13.27 -26.87
N SER A 113 -8.46 -12.94 -25.63
CA SER A 113 -7.34 -13.63 -24.96
C SER A 113 -7.79 -14.73 -23.99
N LEU A 114 -7.31 -15.95 -24.24
CA LEU A 114 -7.31 -17.04 -23.25
C LEU A 114 -6.14 -16.84 -22.28
N LEU A 115 -6.43 -16.91 -20.98
CA LEU A 115 -5.43 -16.78 -19.92
C LEU A 115 -5.24 -18.08 -19.14
N GLN A 116 -4.10 -18.17 -18.47
CA GLN A 116 -3.88 -19.18 -17.44
C GLN A 116 -4.94 -19.04 -16.32
N GLY A 117 -5.42 -20.17 -15.81
CA GLY A 117 -6.52 -20.23 -14.84
C GLY A 117 -6.27 -19.52 -13.51
N PHE A 118 -5.03 -19.12 -13.21
CA PHE A 118 -4.65 -18.44 -11.97
C PHE A 118 -5.12 -16.98 -11.87
N CYS A 119 -5.54 -16.37 -12.99
CA CYS A 119 -6.12 -15.03 -13.05
C CYS A 119 -5.30 -13.99 -12.26
N TRP A 120 -4.04 -13.79 -12.63
CA TRP A 120 -3.19 -12.75 -12.02
C TRP A 120 -3.67 -11.36 -12.40
N THR A 121 -3.62 -10.41 -11.45
CA THR A 121 -4.14 -9.05 -11.64
C THR A 121 -3.50 -8.30 -12.82
N GLY A 122 -2.22 -8.55 -13.09
CA GLY A 122 -1.51 -7.97 -14.24
C GLY A 122 -2.00 -8.47 -15.61
N ASP A 123 -2.56 -9.67 -15.70
CA ASP A 123 -2.98 -10.26 -16.98
C ASP A 123 -4.48 -10.04 -17.25
N VAL A 124 -5.23 -9.69 -16.21
CA VAL A 124 -6.68 -9.45 -16.27
C VAL A 124 -7.01 -8.12 -16.94
N PHE A 125 -6.13 -7.12 -16.82
CA PHE A 125 -6.28 -5.86 -17.54
C PHE A 125 -5.92 -6.02 -19.01
N TYR A 126 -6.53 -5.17 -19.84
CA TYR A 126 -6.01 -4.90 -21.17
C TYR A 126 -4.55 -4.37 -21.05
N PRO A 127 -3.61 -4.82 -21.90
CA PRO A 127 -2.16 -4.62 -21.72
C PRO A 127 -1.79 -3.15 -21.46
N PHE A 128 -2.37 -2.20 -22.21
CA PHE A 128 -2.15 -0.78 -21.99
C PHE A 128 -2.50 -0.31 -20.56
N PHE A 129 -3.63 -0.76 -20.01
CA PHE A 129 -4.04 -0.41 -18.65
C PHE A 129 -3.22 -1.16 -17.60
N ALA A 130 -2.71 -2.36 -17.91
CA ALA A 130 -1.80 -3.09 -17.03
C ALA A 130 -0.46 -2.35 -16.86
N ASP A 131 0.09 -1.82 -17.96
CA ASP A 131 1.32 -1.02 -17.95
C ASP A 131 1.11 0.30 -17.20
N LEU A 132 0.00 1.00 -17.48
CA LEU A 132 -0.32 2.25 -16.81
C LEU A 132 -0.56 2.05 -15.30
N HIS A 133 -1.25 0.97 -14.92
CA HIS A 133 -1.40 0.56 -13.52
C HIS A 133 -0.04 0.37 -12.84
N SER A 134 0.87 -0.36 -13.49
CA SER A 134 2.22 -0.61 -12.97
C SER A 134 3.05 0.68 -12.85
N LEU A 135 2.96 1.56 -13.84
CA LEU A 135 3.62 2.87 -13.83
C LEU A 135 3.09 3.77 -12.71
N LEU A 136 1.77 3.78 -12.49
CA LEU A 136 1.15 4.51 -11.39
C LEU A 136 1.63 3.98 -10.03
N LEU A 137 1.73 2.67 -9.87
CA LEU A 137 2.26 2.06 -8.63
C LEU A 137 3.70 2.51 -8.36
N ILE A 138 4.59 2.41 -9.35
CA ILE A 138 6.01 2.77 -9.20
C ILE A 138 6.18 4.26 -8.92
N SER A 139 5.53 5.09 -9.72
CA SER A 139 5.63 6.56 -9.58
C SER A 139 5.11 7.02 -8.22
N THR A 140 3.96 6.49 -7.78
CA THR A 140 3.35 6.81 -6.49
C THR A 140 4.22 6.35 -5.32
N ALA A 141 4.74 5.12 -5.37
CA ALA A 141 5.62 4.60 -4.34
C ALA A 141 6.94 5.39 -4.26
N SER A 142 7.55 5.70 -5.40
CA SER A 142 8.79 6.50 -5.48
C SER A 142 8.58 7.93 -4.96
N LEU A 143 7.48 8.57 -5.36
CA LEU A 143 7.10 9.90 -4.89
C LEU A 143 6.84 9.91 -3.39
N SER A 144 6.26 8.84 -2.83
CA SER A 144 6.02 8.73 -1.39
C SER A 144 7.31 8.74 -0.57
N VAL A 145 8.37 8.08 -1.06
CA VAL A 145 9.70 8.05 -0.45
C VAL A 145 10.39 9.41 -0.60
N ALA A 146 10.34 10.01 -1.79
CA ALA A 146 10.92 11.34 -2.02
C ALA A 146 10.29 12.40 -1.11
N LEU A 147 8.95 12.41 -1.01
CA LEU A 147 8.23 13.30 -0.11
C LEU A 147 8.56 13.05 1.36
N TYR A 148 8.76 11.79 1.76
CA TYR A 148 9.18 11.48 3.13
C TYR A 148 10.53 12.13 3.47
N VAL A 149 11.52 12.06 2.58
CA VAL A 149 12.82 12.71 2.78
C VAL A 149 12.66 14.23 2.93
N ILE A 150 11.84 14.85 2.08
CA ILE A 150 11.56 16.29 2.15
C ILE A 150 10.88 16.64 3.49
N VAL A 151 9.85 15.91 3.89
CA VAL A 151 9.14 16.10 5.17
C VAL A 151 10.09 15.94 6.35
N TYR A 152 10.99 14.94 6.31
CA TYR A 152 11.99 14.72 7.35
C TYR A 152 12.94 15.92 7.48
N LEU A 153 13.46 16.43 6.35
CA LEU A 153 14.33 17.60 6.35
C LEU A 153 13.63 18.86 6.86
N LEU A 154 12.39 19.10 6.41
CA LEU A 154 11.57 20.23 6.85
C LEU A 154 11.24 20.13 8.34
N SER A 155 10.79 18.97 8.81
CA SER A 155 10.51 18.71 10.23
C SER A 155 11.74 19.01 11.09
N ARG A 156 12.92 18.55 10.68
CA ARG A 156 14.19 18.82 11.39
C ARG A 156 14.54 20.31 11.40
N LYS A 157 14.30 21.02 10.29
CA LYS A 157 14.51 22.47 10.19
C LYS A 157 13.56 23.24 11.12
N HIS A 158 12.29 22.85 11.16
CA HIS A 158 11.28 23.46 12.04
C HIS A 158 11.60 23.22 13.52
N LEU A 159 11.93 21.99 13.91
CA LEU A 159 12.33 21.66 15.28
C LEU A 159 13.54 22.48 15.74
N ARG A 160 14.57 22.63 14.90
CA ARG A 160 15.73 23.49 15.19
C ARG A 160 15.33 24.96 15.41
N ARG A 161 14.40 25.48 14.62
CA ARG A 161 13.94 26.88 14.75
C ARG A 161 13.13 27.10 16.02
N ILE A 162 12.27 26.14 16.41
CA ILE A 162 11.41 26.27 17.59
C ILE A 162 12.22 26.06 18.88
N LYS A 163 13.22 25.15 18.87
CA LYS A 163 14.13 24.93 20.00
C LYS A 163 14.82 26.21 20.48
N ASN A 164 15.08 27.16 19.58
CA ASN A 164 15.70 28.43 19.96
C ASN A 164 14.72 29.44 20.60
N ASN A 165 13.40 29.23 20.51
CA ASN A 165 12.38 30.26 20.80
C ASN A 165 11.30 29.88 21.84
N GLN A 166 11.21 28.63 22.33
CA GLN A 166 10.12 28.19 23.23
C GLN A 166 10.57 27.37 24.45
N SER A 167 9.71 27.35 25.47
CA SER A 167 9.83 26.56 26.72
C SER A 167 9.99 25.06 26.47
N GLU A 168 10.90 24.43 27.23
CA GLU A 168 11.40 23.07 27.00
C GLU A 168 10.33 21.97 27.12
N GLU A 169 9.36 22.08 28.02
CA GLU A 169 8.44 20.97 28.34
C GLU A 169 7.44 20.67 27.21
N SER A 170 6.77 21.70 26.70
CA SER A 170 5.82 21.56 25.57
C SER A 170 6.52 21.17 24.26
N LEU A 171 7.77 21.62 24.08
CA LEU A 171 8.63 21.27 22.97
C LEU A 171 9.01 19.79 23.00
N GLN A 172 9.42 19.27 24.16
CA GLN A 172 9.81 17.87 24.34
C GLN A 172 8.66 16.91 24.04
N LEU A 173 7.44 17.23 24.48
CA LEU A 173 6.25 16.41 24.20
C LEU A 173 5.87 16.42 22.70
N PHE A 174 5.97 17.58 22.04
CA PHE A 174 5.73 17.69 20.60
C PHE A 174 6.80 16.96 19.79
N GLU A 175 8.07 17.12 20.14
CA GLU A 175 9.21 16.46 19.49
C GLU A 175 9.12 14.94 19.63
N ALA A 176 8.80 14.42 20.82
CA ALA A 176 8.63 12.99 21.04
C ALA A 176 7.52 12.39 20.15
N ARG A 177 6.37 13.09 20.06
CA ARG A 177 5.24 12.66 19.21
C ARG A 177 5.63 12.71 17.73
N GLN A 178 6.22 13.81 17.27
CA GLN A 178 6.62 13.98 15.88
C GLN A 178 7.71 12.97 15.48
N ARG A 179 8.73 12.75 16.32
CA ARG A 179 9.80 11.78 16.11
C ARG A 179 9.28 10.35 16.00
N LYS A 180 8.39 9.94 16.90
CA LYS A 180 7.77 8.60 16.86
C LYS A 180 7.00 8.38 15.55
N LEU A 181 6.24 9.39 15.12
CA LEU A 181 5.45 9.37 13.88
C LEU A 181 6.32 9.36 12.61
N THR A 182 7.40 10.14 12.59
CA THR A 182 8.33 10.22 11.46
C THR A 182 9.15 8.94 11.32
N ILE A 183 9.71 8.40 12.42
CA ILE A 183 10.50 7.15 12.39
C ILE A 183 9.67 5.98 11.85
N THR A 184 8.47 5.79 12.37
CA THR A 184 7.59 4.69 11.97
C THR A 184 7.11 4.80 10.51
N MET A 185 6.90 6.03 10.02
CA MET A 185 6.63 6.29 8.61
C MET A 185 7.86 6.02 7.73
N GLY A 186 9.05 6.37 8.20
CA GLY A 186 10.31 6.08 7.50
C GLY A 186 10.60 4.59 7.39
N ILE A 187 10.35 3.82 8.46
CA ILE A 187 10.45 2.36 8.42
C ILE A 187 9.48 1.81 7.36
N SER A 188 8.21 2.22 7.37
CA SER A 188 7.23 1.83 6.35
C SER A 188 7.68 2.20 4.93
N CYS A 189 8.20 3.41 4.69
CA CYS A 189 8.72 3.83 3.38
C CYS A 189 9.95 3.04 2.92
N VAL A 190 10.88 2.72 3.83
CA VAL A 190 12.06 1.89 3.53
C VAL A 190 11.62 0.48 3.15
N PHE A 191 10.66 -0.09 3.89
CA PHE A 191 10.07 -1.39 3.54
C PHE A 191 9.35 -1.34 2.19
N THR A 192 8.57 -0.29 1.91
CA THR A 192 7.96 -0.08 0.58
C THR A 192 9.05 0.01 -0.51
N LEU A 193 10.16 0.69 -0.27
CA LEU A 193 11.23 0.78 -1.27
C LEU A 193 11.87 -0.59 -1.54
N PHE A 194 12.28 -1.32 -0.51
CA PHE A 194 12.99 -2.59 -0.67
C PHE A 194 12.10 -3.76 -1.07
N PHE A 195 10.88 -3.85 -0.51
CA PHE A 195 9.99 -4.99 -0.72
C PHE A 195 8.90 -4.73 -1.76
N PHE A 196 8.68 -3.49 -2.19
CA PHE A 196 7.67 -3.15 -3.18
C PHE A 196 8.28 -2.51 -4.44
N VAL A 197 9.06 -1.42 -4.32
CA VAL A 197 9.62 -0.72 -5.49
C VAL A 197 10.68 -1.56 -6.21
N ILE A 198 11.66 -2.10 -5.48
CA ILE A 198 12.75 -2.89 -6.09
C ILE A 198 12.22 -4.14 -6.82
N PRO A 199 11.34 -4.97 -6.22
CA PRO A 199 10.79 -6.14 -6.91
C PRO A 199 9.96 -5.77 -8.15
N LEU A 200 9.24 -4.64 -8.14
CA LEU A 200 8.50 -4.18 -9.32
C LEU A 200 9.43 -3.68 -10.43
N CYS A 201 10.49 -2.95 -10.09
CA CYS A 201 11.50 -2.52 -11.06
C CYS A 201 12.22 -3.73 -11.68
N ILE A 202 12.54 -4.75 -10.88
CA ILE A 202 13.10 -6.02 -11.36
C ILE A 202 12.14 -6.70 -12.33
N LYS A 203 10.83 -6.74 -12.01
CA LYS A 203 9.81 -7.30 -12.90
C LYS A 203 9.76 -6.58 -14.26
N LEU A 204 9.90 -5.25 -14.29
CA LEU A 204 9.91 -4.49 -15.54
C LEU A 204 11.19 -4.72 -16.35
N LEU A 205 12.35 -4.76 -15.69
CA LEU A 205 13.64 -5.00 -16.37
C LEU A 205 13.75 -6.41 -16.97
N ILE A 206 13.15 -7.42 -16.32
CA ILE A 206 13.13 -8.80 -16.82
C ILE A 206 12.12 -8.97 -17.95
N TYR A 207 11.02 -8.20 -17.96
CA TYR A 207 9.99 -8.29 -19.01
C TYR A 207 10.48 -7.75 -20.37
N ASP A 208 11.50 -6.90 -20.40
CA ASP A 208 12.03 -6.27 -21.62
C ASP A 208 13.09 -7.13 -22.34
N ASP A 209 13.58 -8.22 -21.72
CA ASP A 209 14.70 -9.04 -22.25
C ASP A 209 14.23 -10.35 -22.94
N ASP A 210 12.99 -10.80 -22.72
CA ASP A 210 12.52 -12.11 -23.21
C ASP A 210 11.47 -11.98 -24.34
N ASN A 211 11.90 -12.24 -25.57
CA ASN A 211 11.04 -12.63 -26.70
C ASN A 211 10.52 -14.08 -26.59
N ASP A 212 10.64 -14.74 -25.43
CA ASP A 212 10.28 -16.15 -25.27
C ASP A 212 9.38 -16.39 -24.03
N PRO A 213 8.09 -16.76 -24.20
CA PRO A 213 7.08 -16.78 -23.13
C PRO A 213 7.12 -18.02 -22.20
N THR A 214 8.20 -18.81 -22.18
CA THR A 214 8.20 -20.15 -21.55
C THR A 214 9.15 -20.35 -20.37
N THR A 215 9.78 -19.30 -19.83
CA THR A 215 10.76 -19.49 -18.76
C THR A 215 10.08 -19.68 -17.40
N TYR A 216 10.19 -20.88 -16.81
CA TYR A 216 9.72 -21.29 -15.47
C TYR A 216 10.13 -20.32 -14.32
N TYR A 217 11.18 -19.52 -14.55
CA TYR A 217 11.61 -18.43 -13.67
C TYR A 217 10.58 -17.30 -13.55
N SER A 218 9.77 -17.04 -14.59
CA SER A 218 8.78 -15.97 -14.61
C SER A 218 7.66 -16.16 -13.58
N GLU A 219 7.10 -17.36 -13.43
CA GLU A 219 6.02 -17.64 -12.48
C GLU A 219 6.49 -17.63 -11.02
N SER A 220 7.66 -18.21 -10.74
CA SER A 220 8.24 -18.18 -9.39
C SER A 220 8.62 -16.76 -8.97
N LEU A 221 9.14 -15.97 -9.91
CA LEU A 221 9.47 -14.56 -9.69
C LEU A 221 8.20 -13.71 -9.53
N ARG A 222 7.15 -13.97 -10.30
CA ARG A 222 5.82 -13.33 -10.13
C ARG A 222 5.22 -13.62 -8.76
N VAL A 223 5.30 -14.86 -8.28
CA VAL A 223 4.84 -15.23 -6.93
C VAL A 223 5.68 -14.52 -5.86
N THR A 224 7.01 -14.48 -6.03
CA THR A 224 7.91 -13.82 -5.07
C THR A 224 7.69 -12.31 -5.03
N VAL A 225 7.55 -11.67 -6.19
CA VAL A 225 7.20 -10.24 -6.31
C VAL A 225 5.83 -9.99 -5.69
N ALA A 226 4.82 -10.81 -5.99
CA ALA A 226 3.49 -10.67 -5.39
C ALA A 226 3.54 -10.82 -3.86
N LEU A 227 4.26 -11.81 -3.33
CA LEU A 227 4.41 -11.98 -1.89
C LEU A 227 5.13 -10.78 -1.26
N SER A 228 6.23 -10.34 -1.86
CA SER A 228 7.01 -9.20 -1.38
C SER A 228 6.19 -7.90 -1.38
N CYS A 229 5.42 -7.66 -2.45
CA CYS A 229 4.55 -6.49 -2.57
C CYS A 229 3.41 -6.50 -1.55
N ASN A 230 2.98 -7.68 -1.09
CA ASN A 230 1.91 -7.84 -0.10
C ASN A 230 2.38 -7.83 1.37
N ILE A 231 3.68 -7.63 1.63
CA ILE A 231 4.20 -7.40 3.00
C ILE A 231 3.93 -5.96 3.46
N ASN A 232 3.77 -5.02 2.52
CA ASN A 232 3.64 -3.60 2.82
C ASN A 232 2.46 -3.26 3.77
N PRO A 233 1.26 -3.85 3.60
CA PRO A 233 0.15 -3.75 4.55
C PRO A 233 0.49 -4.21 5.98
N ILE A 234 1.32 -5.25 6.14
CA ILE A 234 1.72 -5.77 7.46
C ILE A 234 2.59 -4.74 8.19
N THR A 235 3.53 -4.12 7.47
CA THR A 235 4.35 -3.02 8.01
C THR A 235 3.52 -1.81 8.36
N ASN A 236 2.49 -1.49 7.59
CA ASN A 236 1.56 -0.40 7.89
C ASN A 236 0.75 -0.67 9.16
N VAL A 237 0.20 -1.87 9.31
CA VAL A 237 -0.51 -2.30 10.53
C VAL A 237 0.43 -2.28 11.75
N ALA A 238 1.64 -2.83 11.62
CA ALA A 238 2.65 -2.78 12.68
C ALA A 238 2.99 -1.34 13.08
N ALA A 239 3.16 -0.44 12.11
CA ALA A 239 3.40 0.98 12.35
C ALA A 239 2.22 1.65 13.08
N ILE A 240 0.97 1.28 12.79
CA ILE A 240 -0.22 1.79 13.49
C ILE A 240 -0.23 1.31 14.95
N LEU A 241 0.03 0.02 15.19
CA LEU A 241 0.10 -0.57 16.53
C LEU A 241 1.23 0.04 17.38
N ILE A 242 2.35 0.40 16.75
CA ILE A 242 3.44 1.09 17.44
C ILE A 242 3.07 2.56 17.71
N LYS A 243 2.40 3.23 16.77
CA LYS A 243 2.01 4.66 16.91
C LYS A 243 0.98 4.88 18.01
N GLN A 244 -0.09 4.08 18.05
CA GLN A 244 -1.23 4.30 18.95
C GLN A 244 -1.19 3.35 20.15
N ASN A 245 -0.61 3.85 21.26
CA ASN A 245 -0.50 3.09 22.51
C ASN A 245 -1.88 2.64 23.03
N ASP A 246 -2.92 3.45 22.87
CA ASP A 246 -4.28 3.12 23.30
C ASP A 246 -4.88 1.94 22.51
N ILE A 247 -4.68 1.92 21.19
CA ILE A 247 -5.09 0.81 20.33
C ILE A 247 -4.27 -0.44 20.65
N SER A 248 -2.95 -0.29 20.78
CA SER A 248 -2.05 -1.39 21.14
C SER A 248 -2.42 -2.04 22.46
N HIS A 249 -2.76 -1.23 23.47
CA HIS A 249 -3.17 -1.72 24.78
C HIS A 249 -4.52 -2.44 24.73
N ARG A 250 -5.49 -1.93 23.96
CA ARG A 250 -6.78 -2.61 23.74
C ARG A 250 -6.62 -3.92 22.98
N ILE A 251 -5.80 -3.95 21.92
CA ILE A 251 -5.54 -5.16 21.13
C ILE A 251 -4.78 -6.21 21.96
N ARG A 252 -3.80 -5.80 22.77
CA ARG A 252 -3.16 -6.70 23.74
C ARG A 252 -4.13 -7.26 24.77
N GLY A 253 -5.16 -6.51 25.15
CA GLY A 253 -6.24 -7.00 26.00
C GLY A 253 -7.17 -8.01 25.31
N LEU A 254 -7.29 -7.97 23.98
CA LEU A 254 -8.09 -8.89 23.17
C LEU A 254 -7.30 -10.16 22.77
N LEU A 255 -5.97 -10.11 22.77
CA LEU A 255 -5.14 -11.27 22.49
C LEU A 255 -5.18 -12.27 23.66
N PRO A 256 -5.34 -13.58 23.39
CA PRO A 256 -5.40 -14.59 24.44
C PRO A 256 -4.12 -14.59 25.27
N LYS A 257 -4.25 -14.61 26.61
CA LYS A 257 -3.15 -14.52 27.60
C LYS A 257 -1.99 -15.50 27.35
N ARG A 258 -2.20 -16.58 26.58
CA ARG A 258 -1.17 -17.57 26.22
C ARG A 258 -0.08 -17.04 25.29
N ILE A 259 -0.34 -16.02 24.47
CA ILE A 259 0.67 -15.46 23.55
C ILE A 259 1.60 -14.46 24.27
N ILE A 260 1.08 -13.74 25.27
CA ILE A 260 1.79 -12.65 25.95
C ILE A 260 2.91 -13.18 26.89
N TYR A 261 2.73 -14.37 27.47
CA TYR A 261 3.72 -14.98 28.37
C TYR A 261 4.82 -15.79 27.66
N GLY A 262 4.70 -16.05 26.36
CA GLY A 262 5.73 -16.76 25.58
C GLY A 262 6.96 -15.91 25.24
N THR A 263 6.82 -14.58 25.21
CA THR A 263 7.90 -13.64 24.86
C THR A 263 8.65 -13.05 26.06
N ARG A 264 8.39 -13.54 27.29
CA ARG A 264 9.07 -13.06 28.51
C ARG A 264 9.98 -14.10 29.16
N LYS A 265 10.25 -15.21 28.48
CA LYS A 265 11.30 -16.18 28.84
C LYS A 265 12.20 -16.41 27.63
N ASN A 266 13.20 -15.56 27.51
CA ASN A 266 14.61 -15.89 27.30
C ASN A 266 15.41 -14.58 27.37
#